data_AF-A0A9E5WT20-F1
#
_entry.id   AF-A0A9E5WT20-F1
#
_cell.length_a   1.000
_cell.length_b   1.000
_cell.length_c   1.000
_cell.angle_alpha   90.00
_cell.angle_beta   90.00
_cell.angle_gamma   90.00
#
_symmetry.space_group_name_H-M   'P 1'
#
loop_
_entity.id
_entity.type
_entity.pdbx_description
1 polymer ?
#
loop_
_entity_poly.entity_id
_entity_poly.type
_entity_poly.pdbx_seq_one_letter_code
_entity_poly.pdbx_strand_id
1 'polypeptide(L)'
;MPIDLINEEALREAQIHQHWMAPRLVLALEDAVEAALRDEDYGRNVAAFAVLLLTEFREKEALPAPLDTLSLPDGLSSGLFGDTIVGPLPRVLAAMVDDPAGLNPVIRNPAIDWFIRLAATDTLLYLIREGRITREEGLARLQQHLRNEIEQRDRE
;
A
#
# COMPACT_ATOMS: atom_id res chain seq x y z
N MET A 1 17.36 -25.92 -1.61
CA MET A 1 17.86 -24.97 -0.59
C MET A 1 16.68 -24.64 0.30
N PRO A 2 16.71 -24.96 1.60
CA PRO A 2 15.65 -24.53 2.48
C PRO A 2 15.72 -22.99 2.51
N ILE A 3 14.63 -22.34 2.13
CA ILE A 3 14.45 -20.93 2.40
C ILE A 3 14.24 -20.90 3.91
N ASP A 4 15.23 -20.43 4.67
CA ASP A 4 15.01 -20.04 6.07
C ASP A 4 14.02 -18.88 6.03
N LEU A 5 12.73 -19.23 6.05
CA LEU A 5 11.61 -18.31 6.12
C LEU A 5 11.80 -17.48 7.38
N ILE A 6 12.05 -16.18 7.19
CA ILE A 6 11.90 -15.08 8.16
C ILE A 6 12.39 -15.45 9.57
N ASN A 7 13.58 -14.98 9.93
CA ASN A 7 14.06 -15.08 11.30
C ASN A 7 13.07 -14.39 12.26
N GLU A 8 12.23 -15.16 12.94
CA GLU A 8 11.23 -14.65 13.90
C GLU A 8 11.87 -13.82 15.01
N GLU A 9 13.11 -14.13 15.39
CA GLU A 9 13.87 -13.36 16.37
C GLU A 9 14.18 -11.97 15.82
N ALA A 10 14.64 -11.88 14.57
CA ALA A 10 14.89 -10.60 13.93
C ALA A 10 13.62 -9.74 13.79
N LEU A 11 12.47 -10.37 13.50
CA LEU A 11 11.20 -9.65 13.42
C LEU A 11 10.75 -9.15 14.81
N ARG A 12 10.91 -9.97 15.86
CA ARG A 12 10.61 -9.56 17.23
C ARG A 12 11.50 -8.41 17.69
N GLU A 13 12.80 -8.48 17.43
CA GLU A 13 13.72 -7.39 17.74
C GLU A 13 13.34 -6.10 16.98
N ALA A 14 12.93 -6.22 15.71
CA ALA A 14 12.47 -5.08 14.93
C ALA A 14 11.20 -4.44 15.54
N GLN A 15 10.25 -5.24 16.03
CA GLN A 15 9.06 -4.75 16.72
C GLN A 15 9.39 -4.02 18.03
N ILE A 16 10.30 -4.56 18.84
CA ILE A 16 10.79 -3.89 20.08
C ILE A 16 11.34 -2.49 19.76
N HIS A 17 11.92 -2.35 18.58
CA HIS A 17 12.61 -1.16 18.11
C HIS A 17 11.79 -0.30 17.13
N GLN A 18 10.49 -0.58 16.97
CA GLN A 18 9.64 0.09 15.97
C GLN A 18 9.68 1.62 16.06
N HIS A 19 9.76 2.20 17.27
CA HIS A 19 9.72 3.64 17.48
C HIS A 19 10.83 4.43 16.77
N TRP A 20 12.02 3.83 16.56
CA TRP A 20 13.12 4.46 15.79
C TRP A 20 13.28 3.86 14.40
N MET A 21 12.74 2.67 14.16
CA MET A 21 12.77 2.01 12.85
C MET A 21 11.71 2.56 11.91
N ALA A 22 10.46 2.73 12.37
CA ALA A 22 9.36 3.26 11.57
C ALA A 22 9.72 4.56 10.82
N PRO A 23 10.26 5.62 11.46
CA PRO A 23 10.65 6.82 10.72
C PRO A 23 11.77 6.58 9.69
N ARG A 24 12.66 5.61 9.92
CA ARG A 24 13.70 5.24 8.94
C ARG A 24 13.13 4.45 7.76
N LEU A 25 12.11 3.63 7.99
CA LEU A 25 11.42 2.92 6.92
C LEU A 25 10.61 3.89 6.05
N VAL A 26 10.01 4.92 6.65
CA VAL A 26 9.38 6.03 5.91
C VAL A 26 10.41 6.74 5.04
N LEU A 27 11.55 7.15 5.61
CA LEU A 27 12.64 7.78 4.83
C LEU A 27 13.13 6.87 3.69
N ALA A 28 13.25 5.56 3.92
CA ALA A 28 13.65 4.63 2.88
C ALA A 28 12.64 4.53 1.72
N LEU A 29 11.35 4.71 2.00
CA LEU A 29 10.32 4.79 0.96
C LEU A 29 10.43 6.10 0.17
N GLU A 30 10.63 7.22 0.86
CA GLU A 30 10.81 8.54 0.23
C GLU A 30 12.06 8.58 -0.65
N ASP A 31 13.20 8.06 -0.16
CA ASP A 31 14.45 7.96 -0.92
C ASP A 31 14.26 7.07 -2.17
N ALA A 32 13.53 5.96 -2.03
CA ALA A 32 13.27 5.05 -3.14
C ALA A 32 12.34 5.68 -4.21
N VAL A 33 11.35 6.47 -3.78
CA VAL A 33 10.52 7.30 -4.67
C VAL A 33 11.40 8.29 -5.44
N GLU A 34 12.27 9.03 -4.75
CA GLU A 34 13.16 10.00 -5.40
C GLU A 34 14.09 9.35 -6.42
N ALA A 35 14.73 8.24 -6.04
CA ALA A 35 15.64 7.52 -6.92
C ALA A 35 14.92 6.93 -8.15
N ALA A 36 13.71 6.38 -7.98
CA ALA A 36 12.89 5.90 -9.09
C ALA A 36 12.52 7.03 -10.07
N LEU A 37 12.20 8.22 -9.57
CA LEU A 37 11.90 9.39 -10.41
C LEU A 37 13.15 9.94 -11.14
N ARG A 38 14.36 9.63 -10.66
CA ARG A 38 15.64 10.00 -11.29
C ARG A 38 16.20 8.92 -12.23
N ASP A 39 15.50 7.80 -12.39
CA ASP A 39 16.00 6.61 -13.12
C ASP A 39 17.32 6.06 -12.52
N GLU A 40 17.45 6.15 -11.19
CA GLU A 40 18.59 5.64 -10.43
C GLU A 40 18.29 4.24 -9.86
N ASP A 41 19.33 3.45 -9.56
CA ASP A 41 19.15 2.16 -8.88
C ASP A 41 18.75 2.40 -7.42
N TYR A 42 17.53 2.00 -7.08
CA TYR A 42 16.92 2.22 -5.77
C TYR A 42 16.87 0.95 -4.89
N GLY A 43 17.65 -0.09 -5.22
CA GLY A 43 17.71 -1.30 -4.40
C GLY A 43 16.38 -2.05 -4.40
N ARG A 44 16.19 -2.95 -5.37
CA ARG A 44 14.96 -3.75 -5.52
C ARG A 44 14.52 -4.37 -4.20
N ASN A 45 13.22 -4.28 -3.90
CA ASN A 45 12.55 -4.81 -2.72
C ASN A 45 12.71 -4.03 -1.39
N VAL A 46 13.56 -2.99 -1.31
CA VAL A 46 13.64 -2.17 -0.08
C VAL A 46 12.27 -1.59 0.26
N ALA A 47 11.57 -1.04 -0.75
CA ALA A 47 10.22 -0.53 -0.60
C ALA A 47 9.23 -1.61 -0.13
N ALA A 48 9.31 -2.83 -0.68
CA ALA A 48 8.46 -3.94 -0.28
C ALA A 48 8.66 -4.32 1.19
N PHE A 49 9.91 -4.45 1.65
CA PHE A 49 10.20 -4.75 3.05
C PHE A 49 9.79 -3.61 3.99
N ALA A 50 10.01 -2.36 3.59
CA ALA A 50 9.60 -1.20 4.39
C ALA A 50 8.08 -1.17 4.59
N VAL A 51 7.29 -1.36 3.53
CA VAL A 51 5.82 -1.43 3.64
C VAL A 51 5.39 -2.61 4.53
N LEU A 52 5.97 -3.80 4.34
CA LEU A 52 5.60 -4.98 5.14
C LEU A 52 5.94 -4.79 6.64
N LEU A 53 7.09 -4.19 6.96
CA LEU A 53 7.48 -3.91 8.34
C LEU A 53 6.63 -2.80 8.98
N LEU A 54 6.35 -1.71 8.26
CA LEU A 54 5.42 -0.67 8.74
C LEU A 54 4.02 -1.24 9.01
N THR A 55 3.58 -2.17 8.17
CA THR A 55 2.33 -2.91 8.36
C THR A 55 2.38 -3.77 9.63
N GLU A 56 3.46 -4.51 9.84
CA GLU A 56 3.64 -5.37 11.01
C GLU A 56 3.71 -4.56 12.31
N PHE A 57 4.36 -3.39 12.29
CA PHE A 57 4.42 -2.45 13.41
C PHE A 57 3.10 -1.71 13.66
N ARG A 58 2.14 -1.82 12.72
CA ARG A 58 0.84 -1.12 12.73
C ARG A 58 1.01 0.41 12.79
N GLU A 59 2.01 0.93 12.09
CA GLU A 59 2.33 2.36 12.01
C GLU A 59 1.39 3.06 11.04
N LYS A 60 0.15 3.31 11.48
CA LYS A 60 -0.90 3.88 10.62
C LYS A 60 -0.61 5.29 10.15
N GLU A 61 0.08 6.08 10.98
CA GLU A 61 0.53 7.43 10.65
C GLU A 61 1.50 7.44 9.47
N ALA A 62 2.18 6.33 9.21
CA ALA A 62 3.08 6.17 8.08
C ALA A 62 2.36 5.92 6.75
N LEU A 63 1.04 5.69 6.72
CA LEU A 63 0.27 5.36 5.51
C LEU A 63 0.55 6.25 4.28
N PRO A 64 0.76 7.57 4.40
CA PRO A 64 1.07 8.40 3.23
C PRO A 64 2.28 7.89 2.42
N ALA A 65 3.36 7.47 3.08
CA ALA A 65 4.58 7.05 2.37
C ALA A 65 4.39 5.77 1.52
N PRO A 66 3.78 4.67 2.03
CA PRO A 66 3.37 3.55 1.19
C PRO A 66 2.43 3.95 0.05
N LEU A 67 1.45 4.84 0.28
CA LEU A 67 0.54 5.28 -0.77
C LEU A 67 1.27 6.06 -1.87
N ASP A 68 2.17 6.97 -1.51
CA ASP A 68 2.97 7.74 -2.48
C ASP A 68 3.87 6.81 -3.32
N THR A 69 4.48 5.81 -2.66
CA THR A 69 5.31 4.81 -3.35
C THR A 69 4.49 3.95 -4.32
N LEU A 70 3.28 3.54 -3.92
CA LEU A 70 2.36 2.78 -4.76
C LEU A 70 1.76 3.63 -5.90
N SER A 71 1.65 4.95 -5.69
CA SER A 71 1.01 5.88 -6.63
C SER A 71 1.95 6.41 -7.71
N LEU A 72 3.19 5.91 -7.77
CA LEU A 72 4.13 6.29 -8.82
C LEU A 72 3.60 5.93 -10.22
N PRO A 73 3.79 6.81 -11.21
CA PRO A 73 3.30 6.60 -12.58
C PRO A 73 4.13 5.55 -13.34
N ASP A 74 3.64 5.18 -14.53
CA ASP A 74 4.39 4.47 -15.57
C ASP A 74 5.08 3.16 -15.14
N GLY A 75 4.51 2.46 -14.15
CA GLY A 75 5.03 1.18 -13.66
C GLY A 75 6.27 1.30 -12.78
N LEU A 76 6.69 2.50 -12.39
CA LEU A 76 7.81 2.71 -11.46
C LEU A 76 7.57 2.00 -10.11
N SER A 77 6.32 1.98 -9.65
CA SER A 77 5.92 1.22 -8.46
C SER A 77 6.19 -0.29 -8.62
N SER A 78 5.93 -0.87 -9.79
CA SER A 78 6.25 -2.28 -10.08
C SER A 78 7.75 -2.54 -9.99
N GLY A 79 8.59 -1.59 -10.44
CA GLY A 79 10.03 -1.70 -10.29
C GLY A 79 10.50 -1.72 -8.81
N LEU A 80 9.86 -0.91 -7.95
CA LEU A 80 10.16 -0.81 -6.52
C LEU A 80 9.75 -2.05 -5.73
N PHE A 81 8.54 -2.55 -5.98
CA PHE A 81 7.95 -3.64 -5.22
C PHE A 81 8.21 -5.03 -5.82
N GLY A 82 8.48 -5.11 -7.12
CA GLY A 82 8.41 -6.35 -7.88
C GLY A 82 7.05 -7.04 -7.68
N ASP A 83 7.07 -8.37 -7.70
CA ASP A 83 5.87 -9.20 -7.44
C ASP A 83 5.56 -9.36 -5.94
N THR A 84 6.36 -8.75 -5.06
CA THR A 84 6.35 -9.04 -3.62
C THR A 84 5.11 -8.50 -2.92
N ILE A 85 4.64 -7.30 -3.30
CA ILE A 85 3.52 -6.63 -2.62
C ILE A 85 2.16 -6.92 -3.27
N VAL A 86 2.17 -7.33 -4.54
CA VAL A 86 0.99 -7.41 -5.43
C VAL A 86 -0.15 -8.23 -4.81
N GLY A 87 0.13 -9.46 -4.38
CA GLY A 87 -0.87 -10.31 -3.72
C GLY A 87 -1.37 -9.81 -2.34
N PRO A 88 -0.47 -9.49 -1.39
CA PRO A 88 -0.89 -9.08 -0.04
C PRO A 88 -1.39 -7.63 0.07
N LEU A 89 -1.28 -6.81 -0.98
CA LEU A 89 -1.55 -5.36 -0.92
C LEU A 89 -2.90 -4.97 -0.30
N PRO A 90 -4.05 -5.60 -0.63
CA PRO A 90 -5.33 -5.24 0.01
C PRO A 90 -5.33 -5.43 1.52
N ARG A 91 -4.64 -6.48 2.01
CA ARG A 91 -4.52 -6.76 3.46
C ARG A 91 -3.56 -5.77 4.13
N VAL A 92 -2.47 -5.43 3.45
CA VAL A 92 -1.50 -4.42 3.91
C VAL A 92 -2.19 -3.07 4.09
N LEU A 93 -2.92 -2.61 3.06
CA LEU A 93 -3.66 -1.36 3.12
C LEU A 93 -4.74 -1.38 4.21
N ALA A 94 -5.45 -2.51 4.38
CA ALA A 94 -6.43 -2.66 5.45
C ALA A 94 -5.81 -2.47 6.83
N ALA A 95 -4.63 -3.03 7.07
CA ALA A 95 -3.96 -2.94 8.37
C ALA A 95 -3.47 -1.52 8.69
N MET A 96 -3.14 -0.71 7.67
CA MET A 96 -2.60 0.64 7.85
C MET A 96 -3.65 1.75 7.78
N VAL A 97 -4.68 1.60 6.94
CA VAL A 97 -5.73 2.62 6.79
C VAL A 97 -6.56 2.72 8.06
N ASP A 98 -6.93 3.94 8.50
CA ASP A 98 -7.92 4.16 9.57
C ASP A 98 -9.33 4.36 9.00
N ASP A 99 -9.49 5.32 8.08
CA ASP A 99 -10.72 5.57 7.34
C ASP A 99 -10.58 5.11 5.88
N PRO A 100 -11.45 4.22 5.36
CA PRO A 100 -11.43 3.82 3.95
C PRO A 100 -11.41 4.98 2.95
N ALA A 101 -11.92 6.18 3.32
CA ALA A 101 -11.85 7.36 2.47
C ALA A 101 -10.41 7.81 2.16
N GLY A 102 -9.43 7.45 2.99
CA GLY A 102 -8.01 7.71 2.76
C GLY A 102 -7.46 7.03 1.50
N LEU A 103 -8.14 5.99 0.98
CA LEU A 103 -7.75 5.30 -0.25
C LEU A 103 -8.37 5.91 -1.52
N ASN A 104 -9.31 6.86 -1.38
CA ASN A 104 -9.99 7.47 -2.52
C ASN A 104 -9.04 8.13 -3.53
N PRO A 105 -7.97 8.85 -3.13
CA PRO A 105 -7.02 9.44 -4.07
C PRO A 105 -6.35 8.39 -4.95
N VAL A 106 -6.04 7.21 -4.41
CA VAL A 106 -5.45 6.10 -5.17
C VAL A 106 -6.49 5.49 -6.11
N ILE A 107 -7.65 5.10 -5.59
CA ILE A 107 -8.70 4.40 -6.37
C ILE A 107 -9.11 5.22 -7.62
N ARG A 108 -9.21 6.54 -7.46
CA ARG A 108 -9.76 7.46 -8.48
C ARG A 108 -8.72 8.04 -9.43
N ASN A 109 -7.43 7.79 -9.23
CA ASN A 109 -6.40 8.38 -10.08
C ASN A 109 -6.08 7.44 -11.26
N PRO A 110 -6.47 7.79 -12.51
CA PRO A 110 -6.23 6.93 -13.67
C PRO A 110 -4.76 6.82 -14.05
N ALA A 111 -3.88 7.71 -13.56
CA ALA A 111 -2.44 7.61 -13.78
C ALA A 111 -1.75 6.54 -12.93
N ILE A 112 -2.45 6.00 -11.91
CA ILE A 112 -1.94 4.89 -11.09
C ILE A 112 -2.28 3.57 -11.78
N ASP A 113 -1.35 2.62 -11.69
CA ASP A 113 -1.54 1.27 -12.19
C ASP A 113 -2.88 0.66 -11.76
N TRP A 114 -3.60 0.08 -12.73
CA TRP A 114 -4.95 -0.46 -12.52
C TRP A 114 -4.99 -1.54 -11.44
N PHE A 115 -3.91 -2.32 -11.28
CA PHE A 115 -3.81 -3.34 -10.26
C PHE A 115 -3.77 -2.72 -8.86
N ILE A 116 -3.02 -1.62 -8.68
CA ILE A 116 -2.93 -0.91 -7.40
C ILE A 116 -4.28 -0.29 -7.05
N ARG A 117 -4.98 0.30 -8.03
CA ARG A 117 -6.34 0.82 -7.86
C ARG A 117 -7.34 -0.28 -7.46
N LEU A 118 -7.24 -1.45 -8.10
CA LEU A 118 -8.05 -2.61 -7.77
C LEU A 118 -7.75 -3.09 -6.33
N ALA A 119 -6.48 -3.22 -5.96
CA ALA A 119 -6.08 -3.64 -4.62
C ALA A 119 -6.54 -2.67 -3.52
N ALA A 120 -6.46 -1.35 -3.78
CA ALA A 120 -7.00 -0.33 -2.89
C ALA A 120 -8.54 -0.45 -2.75
N THR A 121 -9.23 -0.84 -3.82
CA THR A 121 -10.68 -1.11 -3.79
C THR A 121 -10.99 -2.39 -3.00
N ASP A 122 -10.25 -3.48 -3.24
CA ASP A 122 -10.40 -4.77 -2.55
C ASP A 122 -10.10 -4.70 -1.05
N THR A 123 -9.38 -3.66 -0.62
CA THR A 123 -9.17 -3.36 0.80
C THR A 123 -10.49 -3.26 1.57
N LEU A 124 -11.57 -2.78 0.93
CA LEU A 124 -12.90 -2.72 1.53
C LEU A 124 -13.39 -4.11 2.01
N LEU A 125 -13.04 -5.18 1.31
CA LEU A 125 -13.43 -6.55 1.69
C LEU A 125 -12.78 -6.97 3.02
N TYR A 126 -11.53 -6.55 3.25
CA TYR A 126 -10.83 -6.79 4.52
C TYR A 126 -11.42 -5.96 5.65
N LEU A 127 -11.76 -4.69 5.39
CA LEU A 127 -12.42 -3.83 6.38
C LEU A 127 -13.79 -4.38 6.80
N ILE A 128 -14.56 -4.93 5.85
CA ILE A 128 -15.83 -5.64 6.14
C ILE A 128 -15.56 -6.89 6.99
N ARG A 129 -14.59 -7.71 6.58
CA ARG A 129 -14.22 -8.95 7.30
C ARG A 129 -13.81 -8.66 8.74
N GLU A 130 -13.11 -7.56 8.98
CA GLU A 130 -12.67 -7.11 10.30
C GLU A 130 -13.77 -6.40 11.11
N GLY A 131 -14.96 -6.19 10.53
CA GLY A 131 -16.07 -5.50 11.19
C GLY A 131 -15.88 -4.00 11.35
N ARG A 132 -14.93 -3.40 10.61
CA ARG A 132 -14.61 -1.97 10.65
C ARG A 132 -15.58 -1.12 9.83
N ILE A 133 -16.20 -1.73 8.82
CA ILE A 133 -17.31 -1.16 8.05
C ILE A 133 -18.37 -2.25 7.83
N THR A 134 -19.61 -1.85 7.56
CA THR A 134 -20.68 -2.80 7.21
C THR A 134 -20.62 -3.19 5.73
N ARG A 135 -21.34 -4.26 5.34
CA ARG A 135 -21.48 -4.64 3.93
C ARG A 135 -22.21 -3.55 3.14
N GLU A 136 -23.20 -2.91 3.75
CA GLU A 136 -23.97 -1.82 3.17
C GLU A 136 -23.10 -0.60 2.94
N GLU A 137 -22.22 -0.26 3.89
CA GLU A 137 -21.26 0.83 3.73
C GLU A 137 -20.25 0.52 2.60
N GLY A 138 -19.69 -0.69 2.58
CA GLY A 138 -18.78 -1.11 1.52
C GLY A 138 -19.44 -1.04 0.13
N LEU A 139 -20.68 -1.53 0.00
CA LEU A 139 -21.44 -1.46 -1.24
C LEU A 139 -21.73 -0.01 -1.65
N ALA A 140 -22.11 0.86 -0.71
CA ALA A 140 -22.36 2.26 -0.98
C ALA A 140 -21.10 2.98 -1.52
N ARG A 141 -19.93 2.68 -0.96
CA ARG A 141 -18.64 3.21 -1.43
C ARG A 141 -18.32 2.74 -2.85
N LEU A 142 -18.45 1.45 -3.14
CA LEU A 142 -18.26 0.90 -4.48
C LEU A 142 -19.22 1.54 -5.51
N GLN A 143 -20.49 1.69 -5.15
CA GLN A 143 -21.48 2.38 -5.98
C GLN A 143 -21.11 3.84 -6.23
N GLN A 144 -20.58 4.54 -5.23
CA GLN A 144 -20.11 5.91 -5.37
C GLN A 144 -18.95 6.01 -6.36
N HIS A 145 -17.95 5.14 -6.27
CA HIS A 145 -16.85 5.12 -7.23
C HIS A 145 -17.37 4.88 -8.65
N LEU A 146 -18.20 3.85 -8.85
CA LEU A 146 -18.76 3.54 -10.16
C LEU A 146 -19.59 4.69 -10.75
N ARG A 147 -20.43 5.35 -9.94
CA ARG A 147 -21.21 6.52 -10.39
C ARG A 147 -20.31 7.66 -10.86
N ASN A 148 -19.25 7.94 -10.11
CA ASN A 148 -18.31 9.00 -10.47
C ASN A 148 -17.64 8.72 -11.82
N GLU A 149 -17.22 7.48 -12.09
CA GLU A 149 -16.61 7.10 -13.37
C GLU A 149 -17.61 7.27 -14.53
N ILE A 150 -18.86 6.79 -14.35
CA ILE A 150 -19.94 6.94 -15.33
C ILE A 150 -20.21 8.42 -15.64
N GLU A 151 -20.28 9.28 -14.62
CA GLU A 151 -20.50 10.72 -14.79
C GLU A 151 -19.34 11.41 -15.53
N GLN A 152 -18.11 10.93 -15.32
CA GLN A 152 -16.91 11.42 -16.00
C GLN A 152 -16.75 10.88 -17.43
N ARG A 153 -17.64 9.97 -17.86
CA ARG A 153 -17.70 9.31 -19.17
C ARG A 153 -16.51 8.38 -19.46
N ASP A 154 -16.08 7.59 -18.48
CA ASP A 154 -15.04 6.56 -18.66
C ASP A 154 -13.86 7.07 -19.52
N ARG A 155 -13.37 8.28 -19.24
CA ARG A 155 -12.27 8.86 -20.04
C ARG A 155 -10.99 8.10 -19.72
N GLU A 156 -10.68 7.11 -20.56
CA GLU A 156 -9.37 6.47 -20.70
C GLU A 156 -8.27 7.51 -21.00
#